data_AF-A0A359MXW7-F1
#
_entry.id   AF-A0A359MXW7-F1
#
_cell.length_a   1.000
_cell.length_b   1.000
_cell.length_c   1.000
_cell.angle_alpha   90.00
_cell.angle_beta   90.00
_cell.angle_gamma   90.00
#
_symmetry.space_group_name_H-M   'P 1'
#
loop_
_entity.id
_entity.type
_entity.pdbx_description
1 polymer ?
#
loop_
_entity_poly.entity_id
_entity_poly.type
_entity_poly.pdbx_seq_one_letter_code
_entity_poly.pdbx_strand_id
1 'polypeptide(L)'
;MYNHRVFYCKDCTDCTLCNKCELCYGCVDCITCYNANFCVGCEQVVDSDYCYFSVNLQKCFGCVSLKGKQHCIFNQQYTPAEYEQKIAELKKLPKETIMEQLQPLLLKTPRPAMTGKHNTNSYGDHLYYGTNAYWAFDSKQLADSYYVYHCDDSKDLLDCSHLGWSENCYQIMSGGNLNNCTFCYGSWHSYNLDYCELVYNSHDCFMCVSLSKKEFHILNQPYSEADYHKKKTEIIQAMRADGSWGKWYASTFKEVITYGL
;
A
#
# COMPACT_ATOMS: atom_id res chain seq x y z
N MET A 1 -3.14 -18.84 -17.97
CA MET A 1 -3.10 -17.38 -17.83
C MET A 1 -3.57 -17.01 -16.44
N TYR A 2 -2.66 -16.61 -15.57
CA TYR A 2 -3.00 -15.89 -14.35
C TYR A 2 -2.01 -14.76 -14.06
N ASN A 3 -2.46 -13.83 -13.21
CA ASN A 3 -1.94 -12.48 -13.13
C ASN A 3 -2.22 -11.90 -11.74
N HIS A 4 -1.18 -11.62 -10.98
CA HIS A 4 -1.24 -10.73 -9.83
C HIS A 4 0.09 -9.97 -9.77
N ARG A 5 0.05 -8.77 -9.17
CA ARG A 5 0.14 -7.52 -9.96
C ARG A 5 1.38 -7.40 -10.87
N VAL A 6 1.12 -7.35 -12.19
CA VAL A 6 2.11 -7.45 -13.28
C VAL A 6 2.15 -6.15 -14.08
N PHE A 7 3.18 -5.32 -13.90
CA PHE A 7 3.14 -3.92 -14.36
C PHE A 7 3.92 -3.66 -15.65
N TYR A 8 3.44 -4.31 -16.71
CA TYR A 8 3.76 -4.13 -18.14
C TYR A 8 5.12 -4.71 -18.61
N CYS A 9 5.16 -5.68 -19.55
CA CYS A 9 4.06 -6.58 -19.94
C CYS A 9 4.47 -7.96 -20.51
N LYS A 10 5.42 -8.01 -21.46
CA LYS A 10 5.50 -9.06 -22.49
C LYS A 10 6.58 -10.12 -22.27
N ASP A 11 6.31 -11.41 -22.18
CA ASP A 11 5.02 -12.09 -22.08
C ASP A 11 5.12 -13.10 -20.91
N CYS A 12 4.12 -13.10 -20.02
CA CYS A 12 4.19 -13.74 -18.69
C CYS A 12 2.98 -14.65 -18.43
N THR A 13 3.19 -15.87 -17.92
CA THR A 13 2.13 -16.87 -17.70
C THR A 13 2.52 -17.89 -16.60
N ASP A 14 2.26 -17.76 -15.29
CA ASP A 14 0.97 -17.37 -14.69
C ASP A 14 1.06 -16.67 -13.30
N CYS A 15 2.17 -15.96 -13.03
CA CYS A 15 2.37 -14.78 -12.14
C CYS A 15 1.77 -14.69 -10.71
N THR A 16 2.43 -13.97 -9.79
CA THR A 16 1.76 -13.45 -8.56
C THR A 16 2.15 -12.03 -8.08
N LEU A 17 3.34 -11.49 -8.36
CA LEU A 17 3.59 -10.03 -8.31
C LEU A 17 4.76 -9.61 -9.20
N CYS A 18 4.57 -9.61 -10.51
CA CYS A 18 5.65 -9.44 -11.49
C CYS A 18 5.86 -7.97 -11.90
N ASN A 19 6.53 -7.16 -11.07
CA ASN A 19 6.60 -5.71 -11.29
C ASN A 19 7.58 -5.32 -12.43
N LYS A 20 7.04 -5.16 -13.65
CA LYS A 20 7.63 -4.64 -14.91
C LYS A 20 8.39 -5.65 -15.80
N CYS A 21 8.25 -6.94 -15.46
CA CYS A 21 8.05 -8.04 -16.41
C CYS A 21 9.20 -8.44 -17.37
N GLU A 22 8.85 -9.34 -18.31
CA GLU A 22 9.57 -9.66 -19.57
C GLU A 22 10.79 -10.61 -19.43
N LEU A 23 10.67 -11.94 -19.51
CA LEU A 23 9.53 -12.84 -19.79
C LEU A 23 9.43 -13.95 -18.71
N CYS A 24 8.28 -14.66 -18.61
CA CYS A 24 8.08 -15.70 -17.58
C CYS A 24 7.07 -16.80 -17.96
N TYR A 25 7.30 -18.06 -17.57
CA TYR A 25 6.26 -19.11 -17.55
C TYR A 25 6.29 -19.95 -16.25
N GLY A 26 5.26 -19.83 -15.40
CA GLY A 26 5.08 -20.56 -14.13
C GLY A 26 5.45 -19.78 -12.84
N CYS A 27 5.29 -18.45 -12.83
CA CYS A 27 5.86 -17.56 -11.81
C CYS A 27 4.97 -17.23 -10.59
N VAL A 28 5.63 -16.75 -9.53
CA VAL A 28 5.09 -16.19 -8.27
C VAL A 28 6.02 -15.01 -7.91
N ASP A 29 5.52 -13.92 -7.32
CA ASP A 29 6.23 -12.72 -6.80
C ASP A 29 7.66 -12.43 -7.32
N CYS A 30 7.76 -11.58 -8.35
CA CYS A 30 8.96 -11.33 -9.15
C CYS A 30 9.19 -9.81 -9.41
N ILE A 31 10.02 -9.13 -8.60
CA ILE A 31 10.32 -7.70 -8.84
C ILE A 31 11.70 -7.55 -9.52
N THR A 32 11.69 -6.90 -10.69
CA THR A 32 12.85 -6.68 -11.59
C THR A 32 13.55 -8.00 -12.00
N CYS A 33 12.95 -8.72 -12.94
CA CYS A 33 13.35 -10.08 -13.34
C CYS A 33 13.49 -10.22 -14.86
N TYR A 34 14.31 -11.17 -15.31
CA TYR A 34 14.43 -11.58 -16.72
C TYR A 34 14.55 -13.11 -16.79
N ASN A 35 13.62 -13.78 -17.47
CA ASN A 35 13.60 -15.24 -17.62
C ASN A 35 13.67 -16.01 -16.28
N ALA A 36 12.64 -15.87 -15.45
CA ALA A 36 12.56 -16.49 -14.12
C ALA A 36 11.24 -17.25 -13.89
N ASN A 37 11.33 -18.50 -13.43
CA ASN A 37 10.19 -19.43 -13.34
C ASN A 37 10.13 -20.15 -11.99
N PHE A 38 8.96 -20.32 -11.38
CA PHE A 38 8.78 -20.92 -10.05
C PHE A 38 9.65 -20.32 -8.92
N CYS A 39 10.06 -19.06 -9.05
CA CYS A 39 10.73 -18.32 -7.98
C CYS A 39 9.72 -17.78 -6.95
N VAL A 40 10.12 -17.63 -5.68
CA VAL A 40 9.24 -17.14 -4.59
C VAL A 40 10.03 -16.31 -3.58
N GLY A 41 9.56 -15.09 -3.29
CA GLY A 41 10.20 -14.21 -2.30
C GLY A 41 11.64 -13.84 -2.68
N CYS A 42 11.89 -13.66 -3.98
CA CYS A 42 13.22 -13.44 -4.54
C CYS A 42 13.33 -12.07 -5.23
N GLU A 43 14.54 -11.53 -5.26
CA GLU A 43 14.82 -10.20 -5.82
C GLU A 43 16.03 -10.25 -6.75
N GLN A 44 15.98 -9.52 -7.87
CA GLN A 44 17.07 -9.47 -8.86
C GLN A 44 17.44 -10.88 -9.36
N VAL A 45 16.52 -11.51 -10.10
CA VAL A 45 16.67 -12.89 -10.58
C VAL A 45 16.73 -12.92 -12.11
N VAL A 46 17.77 -13.59 -12.63
CA VAL A 46 18.07 -13.71 -14.06
C VAL A 46 18.32 -15.17 -14.43
N ASP A 47 17.70 -15.67 -15.50
CA ASP A 47 17.91 -17.03 -16.06
C ASP A 47 17.85 -18.15 -15.01
N SER A 48 16.93 -18.07 -14.04
CA SER A 48 16.90 -18.94 -12.85
C SER A 48 15.51 -19.50 -12.56
N ASP A 49 15.46 -20.74 -12.08
CA ASP A 49 14.21 -21.48 -11.87
C ASP A 49 14.13 -22.07 -10.46
N TYR A 50 12.91 -22.25 -9.93
CA TYR A 50 12.65 -22.91 -8.64
C TYR A 50 13.44 -22.31 -7.45
N CYS A 51 13.70 -21.00 -7.44
CA CYS A 51 14.52 -20.34 -6.41
C CYS A 51 13.68 -19.61 -5.35
N TYR A 52 14.02 -19.79 -4.07
CA TYR A 52 13.22 -19.34 -2.92
C TYR A 52 14.01 -18.43 -1.97
N PHE A 53 13.40 -17.36 -1.47
CA PHE A 53 13.96 -16.45 -0.45
C PHE A 53 15.37 -15.92 -0.76
N SER A 54 15.69 -15.70 -2.04
CA SER A 54 17.05 -15.48 -2.54
C SER A 54 17.21 -14.16 -3.30
N VAL A 55 18.40 -13.55 -3.24
CA VAL A 55 18.63 -12.18 -3.73
C VAL A 55 19.87 -12.10 -4.61
N ASN A 56 19.77 -11.45 -5.78
CA ASN A 56 20.83 -11.36 -6.78
C ASN A 56 21.32 -12.77 -7.19
N LEU A 57 20.47 -13.48 -7.95
CA LEU A 57 20.77 -14.79 -8.53
C LEU A 57 20.80 -14.72 -10.06
N GLN A 58 21.84 -15.29 -10.65
CA GLN A 58 21.95 -15.46 -12.11
C GLN A 58 22.27 -16.91 -12.42
N LYS A 59 21.49 -17.59 -13.26
CA LYS A 59 21.68 -19.02 -13.57
C LYS A 59 21.72 -19.89 -12.29
N CYS A 60 20.60 -19.94 -11.58
CA CYS A 60 20.42 -20.80 -10.41
C CYS A 60 19.17 -21.69 -10.56
N PHE A 61 19.20 -22.89 -9.98
CA PHE A 61 18.10 -23.85 -10.03
C PHE A 61 17.83 -24.49 -8.67
N GLY A 62 16.58 -24.49 -8.20
CA GLY A 62 16.21 -25.17 -6.95
C GLY A 62 16.92 -24.62 -5.70
N CYS A 63 17.33 -23.35 -5.70
CA CYS A 63 18.13 -22.76 -4.62
C CYS A 63 17.26 -22.07 -3.55
N VAL A 64 17.71 -22.05 -2.30
CA VAL A 64 16.95 -21.51 -1.15
C VAL A 64 17.86 -20.64 -0.28
N SER A 65 17.43 -19.42 0.05
CA SER A 65 18.15 -18.47 0.90
C SER A 65 19.59 -18.14 0.46
N LEU A 66 19.85 -18.09 -0.86
CA LEU A 66 21.14 -17.68 -1.41
C LEU A 66 21.20 -16.18 -1.70
N LYS A 67 22.41 -15.61 -1.64
CA LYS A 67 22.65 -14.20 -2.01
C LYS A 67 23.91 -14.03 -2.85
N GLY A 68 23.81 -13.33 -3.98
CA GLY A 68 24.94 -13.04 -4.87
C GLY A 68 25.59 -14.30 -5.43
N LYS A 69 24.78 -15.25 -5.92
CA LYS A 69 25.23 -16.56 -6.39
C LYS A 69 24.84 -16.82 -7.84
N GLN A 70 25.68 -17.58 -8.51
CA GLN A 70 25.50 -17.97 -9.90
C GLN A 70 25.96 -19.40 -10.14
N HIS A 71 25.39 -20.07 -11.14
CA HIS A 71 25.69 -21.46 -11.49
C HIS A 71 25.51 -22.44 -10.31
N CYS A 72 24.44 -22.25 -9.53
CA CYS A 72 24.11 -23.09 -8.37
C CYS A 72 22.89 -23.98 -8.62
N ILE A 73 22.93 -25.23 -8.15
CA ILE A 73 21.82 -26.19 -8.22
C ILE A 73 21.62 -26.78 -6.83
N PHE A 74 20.39 -26.71 -6.28
CA PHE A 74 20.06 -27.19 -4.93
C PHE A 74 21.05 -26.72 -3.84
N ASN A 75 21.39 -25.43 -3.86
CA ASN A 75 22.41 -24.76 -3.04
C ASN A 75 23.87 -25.22 -3.21
N GLN A 76 24.17 -26.18 -4.09
CA GLN A 76 25.53 -26.54 -4.45
C GLN A 76 26.04 -25.68 -5.61
N GLN A 77 27.26 -25.14 -5.46
CA GLN A 77 27.99 -24.41 -6.50
C GLN A 77 28.58 -25.39 -7.53
N TYR A 78 28.42 -25.08 -8.81
CA TYR A 78 29.07 -25.78 -9.92
C TYR A 78 29.93 -24.82 -10.76
N THR A 79 30.80 -25.36 -11.60
CA THR A 79 31.39 -24.57 -12.71
C THR A 79 30.34 -24.32 -13.80
N PRO A 80 30.50 -23.30 -14.66
CA PRO A 80 29.54 -23.02 -15.72
C PRO A 80 29.29 -24.21 -16.65
N ALA A 81 30.33 -24.97 -17.01
CA ALA A 81 30.21 -26.12 -17.91
C ALA A 81 29.38 -27.28 -17.29
N GLU A 82 29.63 -27.58 -16.01
CA GLU A 82 28.84 -28.60 -15.28
C GLU A 82 27.39 -28.13 -15.05
N TYR A 83 27.19 -26.84 -14.83
CA TYR A 83 25.87 -26.25 -14.62
C TYR A 83 25.00 -26.44 -15.88
N GLU A 84 25.44 -25.97 -17.04
CA GLU A 84 24.64 -26.08 -18.28
C GLU A 84 24.31 -27.55 -18.62
N GLN A 85 25.26 -28.47 -18.42
CA GLN A 85 25.04 -29.91 -18.59
C GLN A 85 23.96 -30.46 -17.64
N LYS A 86 24.00 -30.09 -16.36
CA LYS A 86 23.03 -30.57 -15.34
C LYS A 86 21.64 -29.97 -15.55
N ILE A 87 21.56 -28.69 -15.92
CA ILE A 87 20.29 -28.00 -16.18
C ILE A 87 19.58 -28.57 -17.40
N ALA A 88 20.32 -28.94 -18.46
CA ALA A 88 19.75 -29.56 -19.64
C ALA A 88 18.95 -30.83 -19.32
N GLU A 89 19.38 -31.64 -18.35
CA GLU A 89 18.64 -32.81 -17.88
C GLU A 89 17.56 -32.47 -16.85
N LEU A 90 17.86 -31.60 -15.88
CA LEU A 90 16.89 -31.20 -14.84
C LEU A 90 15.63 -30.53 -15.42
N LYS A 91 15.75 -29.75 -16.50
CA LYS A 91 14.60 -29.13 -17.18
C LYS A 91 13.73 -30.11 -18.00
N LYS A 92 14.13 -31.39 -18.13
CA LYS A 92 13.30 -32.46 -18.71
C LYS A 92 12.47 -33.19 -17.66
N LEU A 93 12.79 -33.04 -16.37
CA LEU A 93 12.08 -33.73 -15.30
C LEU A 93 10.68 -33.13 -15.10
N PRO A 94 9.68 -33.95 -14.70
CA PRO A 94 8.39 -33.43 -14.25
C PRO A 94 8.59 -32.54 -13.02
N LYS A 95 7.72 -31.53 -12.88
CA LYS A 95 7.76 -30.56 -11.78
C LYS A 95 7.77 -31.24 -10.41
N GLU A 96 7.03 -32.32 -10.30
CA GLU A 96 6.84 -33.13 -9.10
C GLU A 96 8.19 -33.64 -8.59
N THR A 97 8.99 -34.25 -9.46
CA THR A 97 10.34 -34.77 -9.12
C THR A 97 11.38 -33.65 -8.89
N ILE A 98 11.17 -32.46 -9.45
CA ILE A 98 11.98 -31.28 -9.09
C ILE A 98 11.63 -30.81 -7.67
N MET A 99 10.34 -30.78 -7.32
CA MET A 99 9.87 -30.40 -5.99
C MET A 99 10.24 -31.43 -4.91
N GLU A 100 10.24 -32.74 -5.22
CA GLU A 100 10.74 -33.81 -4.34
C GLU A 100 12.22 -33.59 -3.95
N GLN A 101 13.06 -33.24 -4.92
CA GLN A 101 14.49 -32.93 -4.67
C GLN A 101 14.68 -31.61 -3.90
N LEU A 102 13.81 -30.63 -4.13
CA LEU A 102 13.84 -29.33 -3.46
C LEU A 102 13.31 -29.39 -2.02
N GLN A 103 12.37 -30.30 -1.73
CA GLN A 103 11.64 -30.37 -0.46
C GLN A 103 12.56 -30.51 0.77
N PRO A 104 13.59 -31.39 0.81
CA PRO A 104 14.53 -31.45 1.93
C PRO A 104 15.26 -30.13 2.20
N LEU A 105 15.55 -29.34 1.16
CA LEU A 105 16.23 -28.05 1.28
C LEU A 105 15.27 -26.96 1.80
N LEU A 106 14.01 -26.95 1.33
CA LEU A 106 12.94 -26.07 1.84
C LEU A 106 12.50 -26.38 3.28
N LEU A 107 12.72 -27.60 3.75
CA LEU A 107 12.48 -28.04 5.14
C LEU A 107 13.66 -27.72 6.07
N LYS A 108 14.89 -27.71 5.55
CA LYS A 108 16.11 -27.45 6.34
C LYS A 108 16.44 -25.95 6.49
N THR A 109 16.00 -25.12 5.54
CA THR A 109 16.39 -23.70 5.48
C THR A 109 15.45 -22.81 6.29
N PRO A 110 15.95 -22.00 7.25
CA PRO A 110 15.13 -21.01 7.95
C PRO A 110 14.50 -20.00 6.98
N ARG A 111 13.30 -19.53 7.31
CA ARG A 111 12.56 -18.52 6.52
C ARG A 111 12.59 -17.18 7.25
N PRO A 112 12.55 -16.04 6.54
CA PRO A 112 12.42 -14.72 7.17
C PRO A 112 11.16 -14.65 8.05
N ALA A 113 11.27 -14.02 9.22
CA ALA A 113 10.14 -13.83 10.14
C ALA A 113 9.21 -12.67 9.74
N MET A 114 9.62 -11.87 8.75
CA MET A 114 8.93 -10.69 8.25
C MET A 114 9.32 -10.49 6.78
N THR A 115 8.34 -10.52 5.88
CA THR A 115 8.45 -10.12 4.47
C THR A 115 8.23 -8.62 4.42
N GLY A 116 9.28 -7.89 4.80
CA GLY A 116 9.23 -6.44 4.91
C GLY A 116 10.62 -5.85 4.91
N LYS A 117 10.74 -4.65 4.34
CA LYS A 117 11.97 -3.86 4.38
C LYS A 117 11.67 -2.57 5.14
N HIS A 118 12.55 -2.26 6.09
CA HIS A 118 12.63 -0.98 6.80
C HIS A 118 11.55 -0.74 7.90
N ASN A 119 11.38 -1.71 8.83
CA ASN A 119 10.41 -1.64 9.94
C ASN A 119 11.13 -1.63 11.29
N THR A 120 10.68 -0.85 12.27
CA THR A 120 11.42 -0.54 13.52
C THR A 120 10.47 -0.20 14.67
N ASN A 121 10.24 -1.14 15.59
CA ASN A 121 9.21 -1.09 16.66
C ASN A 121 7.76 -0.92 16.18
N SER A 122 7.54 -0.39 14.97
CA SER A 122 6.52 -0.93 14.08
C SER A 122 6.62 -2.46 14.04
N TYR A 123 5.60 -3.09 14.59
CA TYR A 123 5.26 -4.48 14.41
C TYR A 123 4.62 -4.66 13.02
N GLY A 124 4.47 -5.90 12.52
CA GLY A 124 3.66 -6.22 11.33
C GLY A 124 4.46 -6.79 10.15
N ASP A 125 3.75 -7.09 9.05
CA ASP A 125 4.27 -7.78 7.86
C ASP A 125 3.72 -7.19 6.54
N HIS A 126 4.39 -7.46 5.41
CA HIS A 126 4.25 -6.70 4.14
C HIS A 126 4.45 -5.19 4.31
N LEU A 127 5.10 -4.88 5.43
CA LEU A 127 5.68 -3.62 5.77
C LEU A 127 6.97 -3.49 4.99
N TYR A 128 6.74 -3.00 3.79
CA TYR A 128 7.27 -1.72 3.43
C TYR A 128 6.71 -0.69 4.47
N TYR A 129 7.39 -0.57 5.63
CA TYR A 129 7.32 0.42 6.74
C TYR A 129 6.60 0.16 8.12
N GLY A 130 5.27 0.00 8.31
CA GLY A 130 4.72 -0.09 9.71
C GLY A 130 3.32 -0.68 10.05
N THR A 131 3.13 -1.20 11.28
CA THR A 131 1.81 -1.46 11.94
C THR A 131 1.94 -1.34 13.46
N ASN A 132 0.85 -0.98 14.17
CA ASN A 132 0.94 -0.28 15.48
C ASN A 132 1.97 0.87 15.35
N ALA A 133 1.86 1.57 14.21
CA ALA A 133 2.97 2.24 13.60
C ALA A 133 3.07 3.63 14.20
N TYR A 134 4.01 3.76 15.12
CA TYR A 134 4.71 5.02 15.23
C TYR A 134 5.53 5.22 13.95
N TRP A 135 5.03 6.09 13.06
CA TRP A 135 5.48 6.31 11.67
C TRP A 135 5.27 5.14 10.69
N ALA A 136 4.61 5.41 9.57
CA ALA A 136 4.61 4.54 8.39
C ALA A 136 4.31 5.28 7.07
N PHE A 137 4.83 4.72 5.96
CA PHE A 137 5.10 5.39 4.68
C PHE A 137 5.07 4.41 3.51
N ASP A 138 4.55 4.77 2.33
CA ASP A 138 4.53 3.92 1.11
C ASP A 138 3.94 2.51 1.30
N SER A 139 3.25 2.30 2.42
CA SER A 139 2.65 1.06 2.84
C SER A 139 1.26 0.91 2.22
N LYS A 140 0.69 -0.28 2.42
CA LYS A 140 -0.76 -0.48 2.39
C LYS A 140 -1.19 -0.95 3.78
N GLN A 141 -2.45 -0.69 4.14
CA GLN A 141 -3.07 -1.27 5.34
C GLN A 141 -2.38 -0.88 6.65
N LEU A 142 -2.09 0.41 6.79
CA LEU A 142 -1.70 1.02 8.06
C LEU A 142 -2.90 1.13 8.99
N ALA A 143 -2.70 0.82 10.27
CA ALA A 143 -3.74 0.71 11.30
C ALA A 143 -3.16 0.97 12.70
N ASP A 144 -3.97 1.54 13.59
CA ASP A 144 -3.59 1.90 14.97
C ASP A 144 -2.29 2.71 15.02
N SER A 145 -2.20 3.72 14.15
CA SER A 145 -0.93 4.36 13.78
C SER A 145 -1.01 5.87 13.83
N TYR A 146 -0.06 6.48 14.51
CA TYR A 146 0.08 7.92 14.69
C TYR A 146 1.18 8.41 13.75
N TYR A 147 0.94 9.52 13.03
CA TYR A 147 1.83 10.02 11.97
C TYR A 147 1.93 9.07 10.77
N VAL A 148 0.84 8.96 10.00
CA VAL A 148 0.79 8.13 8.79
C VAL A 148 0.69 8.97 7.53
N TYR A 149 1.54 8.62 6.56
CA TYR A 149 1.73 9.40 5.33
C TYR A 149 1.83 8.49 4.10
N HIS A 150 1.23 8.90 2.99
CA HIS A 150 1.30 8.24 1.68
C HIS A 150 1.11 6.72 1.72
N CYS A 151 -0.12 6.32 1.97
CA CYS A 151 -0.55 4.94 1.97
C CYS A 151 -1.88 4.81 1.23
N ASP A 152 -2.04 3.70 0.51
CA ASP A 152 -3.36 3.28 0.08
C ASP A 152 -4.00 2.39 1.16
N ASP A 153 -5.32 2.23 1.13
CA ASP A 153 -6.02 1.08 1.74
C ASP A 153 -5.80 1.01 3.27
N SER A 154 -5.79 2.17 3.94
CA SER A 154 -5.28 2.37 5.33
C SER A 154 -6.25 3.16 6.21
N LYS A 155 -6.13 3.04 7.53
CA LYS A 155 -7.21 3.44 8.45
C LYS A 155 -6.81 3.66 9.90
N ASP A 156 -7.71 4.29 10.66
CA ASP A 156 -7.61 4.48 12.12
C ASP A 156 -6.35 5.29 12.49
N LEU A 157 -6.25 6.49 11.90
CA LEU A 157 -5.05 7.32 11.87
C LEU A 157 -5.30 8.70 12.49
N LEU A 158 -4.50 9.03 13.52
CA LEU A 158 -4.43 10.38 14.08
C LEU A 158 -3.23 11.11 13.47
N ASP A 159 -3.44 12.32 12.95
CA ASP A 159 -2.44 13.12 12.22
C ASP A 159 -1.97 12.40 10.94
N CYS A 160 -2.77 12.51 9.86
CA CYS A 160 -2.71 11.62 8.70
C CYS A 160 -2.80 12.35 7.34
N SER A 161 -2.16 11.80 6.29
CA SER A 161 -1.94 12.57 5.06
C SER A 161 -1.62 11.76 3.79
N HIS A 162 -2.01 12.29 2.63
CA HIS A 162 -1.74 11.78 1.27
C HIS A 162 -2.27 10.36 1.02
N LEU A 163 -3.54 10.15 1.32
CA LEU A 163 -4.14 8.82 1.39
C LEU A 163 -4.88 8.41 0.10
N GLY A 164 -4.85 7.14 -0.28
CA GLY A 164 -5.69 6.60 -1.36
C GLY A 164 -6.64 5.52 -0.84
N TRP A 165 -7.95 5.69 -0.94
CA TRP A 165 -8.93 4.76 -0.34
C TRP A 165 -8.66 4.52 1.17
N SER A 166 -8.83 5.55 2.00
CA SER A 166 -8.48 5.47 3.43
C SER A 166 -9.51 6.15 4.32
N GLU A 167 -9.63 5.65 5.54
CA GLU A 167 -10.77 5.92 6.43
C GLU A 167 -10.40 6.18 7.90
N ASN A 168 -11.35 6.68 8.69
CA ASN A 168 -11.19 6.95 10.13
C ASN A 168 -9.95 7.78 10.44
N CYS A 169 -9.91 8.97 9.85
CA CYS A 169 -8.73 9.81 9.82
C CYS A 169 -9.07 11.17 10.45
N TYR A 170 -8.15 11.75 11.23
CA TYR A 170 -8.41 12.98 11.97
C TYR A 170 -7.23 13.96 11.89
N GLN A 171 -7.53 15.20 11.46
CA GLN A 171 -6.59 16.12 10.81
C GLN A 171 -5.95 15.51 9.55
N ILE A 172 -6.58 15.76 8.39
CA ILE A 172 -6.41 14.95 7.17
C ILE A 172 -6.05 15.83 6.00
N MET A 173 -4.75 15.98 5.72
CA MET A 173 -4.30 17.04 4.82
C MET A 173 -4.66 16.81 3.34
N SER A 174 -4.64 15.57 2.85
CA SER A 174 -4.71 15.27 1.41
C SER A 174 -5.05 13.80 1.15
N GLY A 175 -5.66 13.50 0.01
CA GLY A 175 -5.83 12.14 -0.51
C GLY A 175 -6.88 12.04 -1.61
N GLY A 176 -7.24 10.83 -2.04
CA GLY A 176 -8.29 10.56 -3.03
C GLY A 176 -9.12 9.35 -2.61
N ASN A 177 -10.45 9.43 -2.76
CA ASN A 177 -11.38 8.55 -2.03
C ASN A 177 -11.10 8.57 -0.50
N LEU A 178 -10.91 9.76 0.07
CA LEU A 178 -10.92 9.92 1.52
C LEU A 178 -12.31 9.63 2.07
N ASN A 179 -12.39 8.92 3.18
CA ASN A 179 -13.63 8.58 3.86
C ASN A 179 -13.54 8.91 5.35
N ASN A 180 -14.62 9.38 5.97
CA ASN A 180 -14.69 9.71 7.40
C ASN A 180 -13.47 10.50 7.94
N CYS A 181 -13.39 11.77 7.55
CA CYS A 181 -12.23 12.63 7.76
C CYS A 181 -12.65 13.96 8.42
N THR A 182 -12.46 14.15 9.73
CA THR A 182 -12.75 15.42 10.45
C THR A 182 -11.51 16.33 10.62
N PHE A 183 -11.64 17.63 10.32
CA PHE A 183 -10.55 18.50 9.86
C PHE A 183 -9.93 17.99 8.56
N CYS A 184 -10.77 17.69 7.57
CA CYS A 184 -10.30 17.33 6.25
C CYS A 184 -9.79 18.59 5.53
N TYR A 185 -8.67 18.46 4.84
CA TYR A 185 -8.10 19.47 3.95
C TYR A 185 -8.07 18.93 2.49
N GLY A 186 -8.59 17.71 2.25
CA GLY A 186 -7.78 16.77 1.46
C GLY A 186 -8.34 15.90 0.31
N SER A 187 -9.62 15.53 0.22
CA SER A 187 -10.12 14.54 -0.77
C SER A 187 -10.11 14.98 -2.26
N TRP A 188 -9.52 14.23 -3.17
CA TRP A 188 -9.77 14.35 -4.60
C TRP A 188 -10.94 13.42 -4.88
N HIS A 189 -12.04 14.00 -5.38
CA HIS A 189 -13.41 13.73 -4.90
C HIS A 189 -13.73 14.29 -3.48
N SER A 190 -13.35 15.56 -3.20
CA SER A 190 -13.78 16.51 -2.13
C SER A 190 -12.79 17.10 -1.06
N TYR A 191 -11.86 18.02 -1.42
CA TYR A 191 -10.68 18.42 -0.60
C TYR A 191 -10.75 19.73 0.19
N ASN A 192 -11.49 19.80 1.31
CA ASN A 192 -11.14 20.50 2.58
C ASN A 192 -12.30 20.36 3.60
N LEU A 193 -12.93 19.19 3.71
CA LEU A 193 -14.21 19.06 4.44
C LEU A 193 -14.11 18.98 5.98
N ASP A 194 -15.26 18.81 6.61
CA ASP A 194 -15.49 18.66 8.04
C ASP A 194 -14.75 19.66 8.95
N TYR A 195 -15.47 20.74 9.29
CA TYR A 195 -15.00 22.14 9.17
C TYR A 195 -14.93 22.50 7.68
N CYS A 196 -16.13 22.59 7.08
CA CYS A 196 -16.47 21.82 5.87
C CYS A 196 -16.07 22.40 4.51
N GLU A 197 -14.85 22.86 4.40
CA GLU A 197 -14.45 23.99 3.58
C GLU A 197 -14.14 23.80 2.08
N LEU A 198 -13.88 22.64 1.47
CA LEU A 198 -13.79 22.58 0.00
C LEU A 198 -14.28 21.23 -0.62
N VAL A 199 -15.48 21.19 -1.23
CA VAL A 199 -16.14 19.96 -1.77
C VAL A 199 -15.66 19.59 -3.19
N TYR A 200 -14.35 19.48 -3.45
CA TYR A 200 -13.78 19.27 -4.80
C TYR A 200 -14.45 18.23 -5.70
N ASN A 201 -14.86 18.57 -6.92
CA ASN A 201 -14.48 19.76 -7.71
C ASN A 201 -15.10 21.12 -7.32
N SER A 202 -15.73 21.26 -6.15
CA SER A 202 -15.97 22.55 -5.46
C SER A 202 -14.93 23.00 -4.45
N HIS A 203 -15.00 24.27 -4.06
CA HIS A 203 -14.22 24.84 -2.98
C HIS A 203 -14.94 25.95 -2.21
N ASP A 204 -14.22 26.56 -1.28
CA ASP A 204 -14.55 27.63 -0.34
C ASP A 204 -15.99 27.54 0.20
N CYS A 205 -16.13 26.67 1.20
CA CYS A 205 -17.33 26.05 1.72
C CYS A 205 -17.35 26.14 3.26
N PHE A 206 -17.07 27.26 3.95
CA PHE A 206 -16.98 27.19 5.42
C PHE A 206 -18.33 26.73 6.06
N MET A 207 -18.30 25.56 6.71
CA MET A 207 -19.48 24.77 7.12
C MET A 207 -20.48 24.41 6.00
N CYS A 208 -20.06 24.48 4.74
CA CYS A 208 -20.93 24.23 3.60
C CYS A 208 -20.85 22.78 3.13
N VAL A 209 -21.83 22.48 2.31
CA VAL A 209 -22.36 21.15 2.12
C VAL A 209 -22.75 21.06 0.65
N SER A 210 -22.30 20.03 -0.06
CA SER A 210 -22.76 19.75 -1.42
C SER A 210 -22.57 20.89 -2.43
N LEU A 211 -21.55 21.72 -2.23
CA LEU A 211 -21.03 22.53 -3.32
C LEU A 211 -20.45 21.58 -4.40
N SER A 212 -20.58 21.93 -5.70
CA SER A 212 -19.83 21.25 -6.77
C SER A 212 -19.54 22.21 -7.92
N LYS A 213 -18.26 22.52 -8.18
CA LYS A 213 -17.83 23.63 -9.06
C LYS A 213 -18.46 24.97 -8.64
N LYS A 214 -18.48 25.20 -7.34
CA LYS A 214 -18.91 26.38 -6.57
C LYS A 214 -17.85 26.74 -5.54
N GLU A 215 -17.89 27.98 -5.09
CA GLU A 215 -16.87 28.67 -4.31
C GLU A 215 -17.54 29.77 -3.48
N PHE A 216 -16.91 30.18 -2.37
CA PHE A 216 -17.32 31.26 -1.46
C PHE A 216 -18.74 31.14 -0.90
N HIS A 217 -19.11 29.96 -0.38
CA HIS A 217 -20.34 29.80 0.40
C HIS A 217 -20.08 29.66 1.91
N ILE A 218 -20.94 30.25 2.74
CA ILE A 218 -21.06 29.93 4.18
C ILE A 218 -22.50 29.55 4.48
N LEU A 219 -22.71 28.42 5.17
CA LEU A 219 -24.03 27.81 5.34
C LEU A 219 -24.82 27.71 4.01
N ASN A 220 -24.12 27.28 2.96
CA ASN A 220 -24.55 27.19 1.56
C ASN A 220 -25.02 28.51 0.90
N GLN A 221 -24.80 29.66 1.53
CA GLN A 221 -25.13 30.95 0.91
C GLN A 221 -23.92 31.48 0.13
N PRO A 222 -24.03 31.73 -1.19
CA PRO A 222 -22.98 32.40 -1.94
C PRO A 222 -22.85 33.83 -1.42
N TYR A 223 -21.73 34.13 -0.79
CA TYR A 223 -21.41 35.47 -0.30
C TYR A 223 -20.61 36.24 -1.35
N SER A 224 -20.57 37.56 -1.23
CA SER A 224 -19.39 38.26 -1.73
C SER A 224 -18.18 37.75 -0.94
N GLU A 225 -17.00 37.62 -1.55
CA GLU A 225 -15.81 37.10 -0.87
C GLU A 225 -15.51 37.85 0.45
N ALA A 226 -15.71 39.18 0.45
CA ALA A 226 -15.61 40.02 1.63
C ALA A 226 -16.60 39.66 2.76
N ASP A 227 -17.81 39.23 2.42
CA ASP A 227 -18.82 38.78 3.39
C ASP A 227 -18.58 37.34 3.87
N TYR A 228 -18.03 36.45 3.03
CA TYR A 228 -17.61 35.10 3.43
C TYR A 228 -16.63 35.18 4.61
N HIS A 229 -15.49 35.84 4.42
CA HIS A 229 -14.43 35.81 5.44
C HIS A 229 -14.84 36.54 6.73
N LYS A 230 -15.66 37.59 6.59
CA LYS A 230 -16.31 38.25 7.73
C LYS A 230 -17.23 37.30 8.49
N LYS A 231 -18.14 36.61 7.80
CA LYS A 231 -19.14 35.71 8.41
C LYS A 231 -18.49 34.48 9.04
N LYS A 232 -17.50 33.84 8.37
CA LYS A 232 -16.68 32.76 8.94
C LYS A 232 -16.12 33.15 10.30
N THR A 233 -15.50 34.33 10.37
CA THR A 233 -14.80 34.81 11.56
C THR A 233 -15.76 35.12 12.71
N GLU A 234 -16.89 35.78 12.44
CA GLU A 234 -17.95 36.06 13.43
C GLU A 234 -18.46 34.75 14.07
N ILE A 235 -18.73 33.72 13.26
CA ILE A 235 -19.22 32.42 13.73
C ILE A 235 -18.14 31.73 14.60
N ILE A 236 -16.88 31.66 14.12
CA ILE A 236 -15.76 31.04 14.86
C ILE A 236 -15.49 31.75 16.19
N GLN A 237 -15.65 33.07 16.27
CA GLN A 237 -15.46 33.82 17.51
C GLN A 237 -16.59 33.53 18.52
N ALA A 238 -17.84 33.46 18.08
CA ALA A 238 -18.95 33.00 18.92
C ALA A 238 -18.66 31.58 19.45
N MET A 239 -18.30 30.65 18.56
CA MET A 239 -17.94 29.28 18.93
C MET A 239 -16.78 29.19 19.95
N ARG A 240 -15.83 30.12 19.92
CA ARG A 240 -14.72 30.13 20.89
C ARG A 240 -15.14 30.71 22.24
N ALA A 241 -16.07 31.67 22.24
CA ALA A 241 -16.62 32.27 23.46
C ALA A 241 -17.62 31.35 24.19
N ASP A 242 -18.44 30.59 23.45
CA ASP A 242 -19.33 29.56 24.01
C ASP A 242 -18.64 28.19 24.19
N GLY A 243 -17.45 28.01 23.60
CA GLY A 243 -16.65 26.80 23.71
C GLY A 243 -17.06 25.67 22.77
N SER A 244 -17.86 25.90 21.74
CA SER A 244 -18.14 24.94 20.66
C SER A 244 -17.04 24.83 19.59
N TRP A 245 -16.04 25.72 19.54
CA TRP A 245 -14.92 25.60 18.56
C TRP A 245 -13.96 24.47 18.91
N GLY A 246 -13.36 23.86 17.87
CA GLY A 246 -12.61 22.61 17.96
C GLY A 246 -13.52 21.40 18.08
N LYS A 247 -14.82 21.63 18.28
CA LYS A 247 -15.89 20.66 18.29
C LYS A 247 -16.76 20.90 17.07
N TRP A 248 -17.50 19.88 16.66
CA TRP A 248 -18.60 20.08 15.74
C TRP A 248 -19.69 20.93 16.39
N TYR A 249 -20.36 21.74 15.57
CA TYR A 249 -21.53 22.52 16.00
C TYR A 249 -22.60 21.57 16.55
N ALA A 250 -23.26 21.96 17.63
CA ALA A 250 -24.35 21.18 18.19
C ALA A 250 -25.48 21.01 17.14
N SER A 251 -25.92 19.77 16.92
CA SER A 251 -27.01 19.48 15.98
C SER A 251 -28.30 20.17 16.42
N THR A 252 -29.01 20.77 15.47
CA THR A 252 -30.29 21.47 15.71
C THR A 252 -31.51 20.56 15.57
N PHE A 253 -31.32 19.29 15.23
CA PHE A 253 -32.37 18.28 15.10
C PHE A 253 -32.65 17.61 16.45
N LYS A 254 -33.93 17.27 16.72
CA LYS A 254 -34.30 16.52 17.93
C LYS A 254 -33.79 15.09 17.85
N GLU A 255 -32.99 14.67 18.82
CA GLU A 255 -32.61 13.28 19.01
C GLU A 255 -33.84 12.40 19.29
N VAL A 256 -33.86 11.20 18.70
CA VAL A 256 -34.79 10.12 19.01
C VAL A 256 -33.96 8.86 19.21
N ILE A 257 -33.98 8.29 20.41
CA ILE A 257 -32.96 7.33 20.86
C ILE A 257 -33.26 5.92 20.34
N THR A 258 -32.33 5.33 19.59
CA THR A 258 -32.36 3.92 19.17
C THR A 258 -30.96 3.32 19.22
N TYR A 259 -30.67 2.48 20.22
CA TYR A 259 -29.45 1.66 20.28
C TYR A 259 -29.75 0.29 20.89
N GLY A 260 -29.17 -0.75 20.30
CA GLY A 260 -29.27 -2.14 20.74
C GLY A 260 -28.86 -3.09 19.60
N LEU A 261 -27.84 -3.91 19.88
CA LEU A 261 -26.98 -4.63 18.91
C LEU A 261 -25.97 -3.71 18.20
#